data_AF-A0A058ZEX2-F1
#
_entry.id   AF-A0A058ZEX2-F1
#
_cell.length_a   1.000
_cell.length_b   1.000
_cell.length_c   1.000
_cell.angle_alpha   90.00
_cell.angle_beta   90.00
_cell.angle_gamma   90.00
#
_symmetry.space_group_name_H-M   'P 1'
#
loop_
_entity.id
_entity.type
_entity.pdbx_description
1 polymer ?
#
loop_
_entity_poly.entity_id
_entity_poly.type
_entity_poly.pdbx_seq_one_letter_code
_entity_poly.pdbx_strand_id
1 'polypeptide(L)'
;MSSAITNAAKEATARMGSRKFDLVLWGATGYTGKLVAQYLASRYENHPAHEEGLPSGGDGLTERNLCIALAGRNRQRLEELRSSLALMRPSWANAPVLVHDLTNQACIDSMVEKTRVMVALVGPFSQYGTPVVDACVRLGTHYVDITGEVPWTKSIIDKYHTRAETAGIKLVPHCGFDSVPSDIGTLMAERAFALKYTGQSPKIVKGSFLEATGGLSGGTIATMVSHIEKLNTRPNLLNPAGVNQTLDHKDQNMLAYDADFKRWTLPFLMASINTRLVRRSIALRGQQYRYDENASHKGLPRAALQFAFQFFFFLMFQFAMTRNFLLRILPSPGEGPSEKEVRTGHFNAQFIAKKMGTGQSASVCIKGPSAYQLTAVTVAEAAIVLALGLDSSEGDSDDNDNPAVLPKALPAGVLTASTALGPHYISRLRRGGVTFNV
;
A
#
# COMPACT_ATOMS: atom_id res chain seq x y z
N MET A 1 9.51 3.72 33.92
CA MET A 1 9.08 3.36 32.54
C MET A 1 7.95 4.26 32.04
N SER A 2 6.88 4.52 32.80
CA SER A 2 5.76 5.38 32.37
C SER A 2 6.17 6.83 32.04
N SER A 3 6.99 7.49 32.86
CA SER A 3 7.43 8.89 32.60
C SER A 3 8.34 9.05 31.38
N ALA A 4 9.20 8.06 31.09
CA ALA A 4 10.09 8.08 29.93
C ALA A 4 9.33 7.92 28.61
N ILE A 5 8.29 7.07 28.60
CA ILE A 5 7.40 6.88 27.45
C ILE A 5 6.58 8.16 27.20
N THR A 6 6.09 8.82 28.26
CA THR A 6 5.36 10.09 28.14
C THR A 6 6.25 11.22 27.62
N ASN A 7 7.52 11.29 28.04
CA ASN A 7 8.45 12.31 27.54
C ASN A 7 8.86 12.05 26.08
N ALA A 8 9.12 10.80 25.71
CA ALA A 8 9.43 10.42 24.32
C ALA A 8 8.26 10.72 23.37
N ALA A 9 7.03 10.45 23.79
CA ALA A 9 5.83 10.79 23.02
C ALA A 9 5.67 12.32 22.85
N LYS A 10 5.89 13.11 23.92
CA LYS A 10 5.84 14.58 23.85
C LYS A 10 6.93 15.16 22.94
N GLU A 11 8.16 14.64 22.99
CA GLU A 11 9.23 15.05 22.09
C GLU A 11 8.95 14.67 20.63
N ALA A 12 8.36 13.49 20.38
CA ALA A 12 7.96 13.08 19.04
C ALA A 12 6.87 14.00 18.47
N THR A 13 5.86 14.35 19.26
CA THR A 13 4.81 15.31 18.87
C THR A 13 5.38 16.70 18.62
N ALA A 14 6.31 17.18 19.47
CA ALA A 14 6.97 18.47 19.27
C ALA A 14 7.83 18.50 17.99
N ARG A 15 8.57 17.42 17.69
CA ARG A 15 9.35 17.28 16.44
C ARG A 15 8.47 17.19 15.20
N MET A 16 7.28 16.62 15.31
CA MET A 16 6.30 16.54 14.21
C MET A 16 5.67 17.89 13.87
N GLY A 17 5.50 18.78 14.87
CA GLY A 17 4.95 20.13 14.69
C GLY A 17 5.89 21.16 14.06
N SER A 18 7.18 20.83 13.86
CA SER A 18 8.20 21.73 13.33
C SER A 18 8.76 21.32 11.95
N ARG A 19 8.09 20.38 11.26
CA ARG A 19 8.56 19.86 9.97
C ARG A 19 8.20 20.80 8.83
N LYS A 20 9.14 21.04 7.90
CA LYS A 20 8.91 21.93 6.76
C LYS A 20 7.91 21.37 5.75
N PHE A 21 7.87 20.05 5.59
CA PHE A 21 7.04 19.34 4.61
C PHE A 21 6.13 18.34 5.32
N ASP A 22 4.85 18.34 4.95
CA ASP A 22 3.92 17.31 5.39
C ASP A 22 4.21 16.01 4.66
N LEU A 23 4.38 16.10 3.34
CA LEU A 23 4.71 14.96 2.48
C LEU A 23 5.96 15.26 1.64
N VAL A 24 6.81 14.24 1.48
CA VAL A 24 7.82 14.22 0.41
C VAL A 24 7.55 13.04 -0.50
N LEU A 25 7.32 13.32 -1.79
CA LEU A 25 7.17 12.31 -2.83
C LEU A 25 8.54 11.92 -3.39
N TRP A 26 9.16 10.91 -2.79
CA TRP A 26 10.45 10.39 -3.23
C TRP A 26 10.30 9.49 -4.45
N GLY A 27 10.85 9.90 -5.59
CA GLY A 27 10.63 9.23 -6.87
C GLY A 27 9.48 9.85 -7.69
N ALA A 28 9.16 11.12 -7.46
CA ALA A 28 8.05 11.82 -8.09
C ALA A 28 8.04 11.76 -9.63
N THR A 29 9.21 11.66 -10.27
CA THR A 29 9.33 11.62 -11.74
C THR A 29 9.25 10.21 -12.33
N GLY A 30 9.16 9.15 -11.51
CA GLY A 30 8.89 7.80 -11.99
C GLY A 30 7.46 7.65 -12.52
N TYR A 31 7.15 6.55 -13.20
CA TYR A 31 5.81 6.33 -13.77
C TYR A 31 4.71 6.45 -12.69
N THR A 32 4.79 5.63 -11.63
CA THR A 32 3.84 5.70 -10.52
C THR A 32 3.95 7.01 -9.74
N GLY A 33 5.16 7.57 -9.61
CA GLY A 33 5.40 8.86 -8.97
C GLY A 33 4.62 10.01 -9.61
N LYS A 34 4.59 10.06 -10.95
CA LYS A 34 3.83 11.07 -11.71
C LYS A 34 2.34 10.91 -11.47
N LEU A 35 1.82 9.68 -11.46
CA LEU A 35 0.41 9.41 -11.21
C LEU A 35 -0.01 9.79 -9.79
N VAL A 36 0.83 9.51 -8.79
CA VAL A 36 0.62 9.94 -7.39
C VAL A 36 0.60 11.47 -7.30
N ALA A 37 1.56 12.15 -7.91
CA ALA A 37 1.63 13.60 -7.90
C ALA A 37 0.42 14.25 -8.62
N GLN A 38 0.00 13.68 -9.76
CA GLN A 38 -1.21 14.11 -10.47
C GLN A 38 -2.48 13.87 -9.66
N TYR A 39 -2.60 12.72 -8.98
CA TYR A 39 -3.72 12.45 -8.08
C TYR A 39 -3.80 13.49 -6.97
N LEU A 40 -2.67 13.76 -6.29
CA LEU A 40 -2.59 14.76 -5.24
C LEU A 40 -2.94 16.16 -5.77
N ALA A 41 -2.39 16.57 -6.92
CA ALA A 41 -2.71 17.86 -7.54
C ALA A 41 -4.15 17.96 -8.02
N SER A 42 -4.80 16.85 -8.35
CA SER A 42 -6.22 16.86 -8.71
C SER A 42 -7.14 17.11 -7.51
N ARG A 43 -6.66 16.94 -6.27
CA ARG A 43 -7.49 16.97 -5.05
C ARG A 43 -7.08 18.00 -4.00
N TYR A 44 -5.79 18.25 -3.83
CA TYR A 44 -5.26 19.04 -2.72
C TYR A 44 -4.57 20.30 -3.23
N GLU A 45 -4.79 21.41 -2.53
CA GLU A 45 -3.95 22.59 -2.67
C GLU A 45 -2.56 22.29 -2.10
N ASN A 46 -1.53 22.89 -2.68
CA ASN A 46 -0.15 22.75 -2.20
C ASN A 46 0.43 24.10 -1.79
N HIS A 47 1.03 24.14 -0.61
CA HIS A 47 1.70 25.31 -0.08
C HIS A 47 3.23 25.17 -0.21
N PRO A 48 3.95 26.26 -0.49
CA PRO A 48 5.37 26.22 -0.84
C PRO A 48 6.30 25.84 0.31
N ALA A 49 5.94 26.11 1.57
CA ALA A 49 6.61 25.62 2.77
C ALA A 49 5.83 26.11 3.98
N HIS A 50 5.84 25.35 5.08
CA HIS A 50 5.57 25.96 6.37
C HIS A 50 6.78 26.86 6.71
N GLU A 51 6.54 28.15 6.96
CA GLU A 51 7.56 29.06 7.49
C GLU A 51 7.96 28.63 8.91
N GLU A 52 9.19 28.93 9.33
CA GLU A 52 9.63 28.69 10.70
C GLU A 52 8.73 29.46 11.68
N GLY A 53 7.92 28.73 12.46
CA GLY A 53 7.02 29.31 13.46
C GLY A 53 5.53 29.34 13.11
N LEU A 54 5.12 28.95 11.88
CA LEU A 54 3.72 28.60 11.61
C LEU A 54 3.42 27.20 12.18
N PRO A 55 2.15 26.85 12.50
CA PRO A 55 1.82 25.52 12.99
C PRO A 55 2.04 24.47 11.89
N SER A 56 3.25 23.92 11.81
CA SER A 56 3.66 22.88 10.85
C SER A 56 3.23 21.47 11.28
N GLY A 57 2.10 21.37 11.98
CA GLY A 57 1.56 20.13 12.56
C GLY A 57 0.83 20.42 13.88
N GLY A 58 -0.24 19.67 14.13
CA GLY A 58 -1.19 19.89 15.25
C GLY A 58 -2.59 20.24 14.76
N ASP A 59 -3.46 20.74 15.66
CA ASP A 59 -4.90 21.01 15.46
C ASP A 59 -5.25 21.96 14.30
N GLY A 60 -4.25 22.53 13.60
CA GLY A 60 -4.40 23.44 12.47
C GLY A 60 -4.00 22.87 11.09
N LEU A 61 -3.39 21.67 10.99
CA LEU A 61 -3.18 21.06 9.67
C LEU A 61 -4.49 20.46 9.16
N THR A 62 -4.87 20.85 7.95
CA THR A 62 -6.05 20.39 7.25
C THR A 62 -5.70 20.02 5.81
N GLU A 63 -6.66 19.45 5.10
CA GLU A 63 -6.53 19.18 3.65
C GLU A 63 -6.29 20.46 2.81
N ARG A 64 -6.48 21.66 3.39
CA ARG A 64 -6.39 22.96 2.69
C ARG A 64 -5.02 23.63 2.78
N ASN A 65 -4.16 23.19 3.69
CA ASN A 65 -2.87 23.83 3.99
C ASN A 65 -1.69 22.84 4.01
N LEU A 66 -1.73 21.83 3.13
CA LEU A 66 -0.67 20.85 2.98
C LEU A 66 0.55 21.43 2.26
N CYS A 67 1.74 21.06 2.72
CA CYS A 67 3.00 21.29 2.03
C CYS A 67 3.59 19.97 1.51
N ILE A 68 3.62 19.80 0.19
CA ILE A 68 4.03 18.59 -0.50
C ILE A 68 5.24 18.90 -1.39
N ALA A 69 6.37 18.27 -1.10
CA ALA A 69 7.58 18.39 -1.91
C ALA A 69 7.70 17.25 -2.96
N LEU A 70 8.17 17.60 -4.15
CA LEU A 70 8.53 16.69 -5.23
C LEU A 70 10.02 16.38 -5.12
N ALA A 71 10.38 15.10 -4.97
CA ALA A 71 11.76 14.72 -4.75
C ALA A 71 12.24 13.64 -5.74
N GLY A 72 13.49 13.79 -6.19
CA GLY A 72 14.12 12.87 -7.13
C GLY A 72 15.53 13.30 -7.54
N ARG A 73 16.13 12.58 -8.49
CA ARG A 73 17.54 12.80 -8.91
C ARG A 73 17.71 13.84 -10.01
N ASN A 74 16.68 14.08 -10.82
CA ASN A 74 16.79 14.92 -12.01
C ASN A 74 15.95 16.19 -11.82
N ARG A 75 16.62 17.33 -11.62
CA ARG A 75 15.98 18.64 -11.44
C ARG A 75 15.06 18.98 -12.60
N GLN A 76 15.52 18.84 -13.83
CA GLN A 76 14.74 19.21 -15.02
C GLN A 76 13.41 18.45 -15.07
N ARG A 77 13.43 17.12 -14.86
CA ARG A 77 12.19 16.31 -14.85
C ARG A 77 11.25 16.67 -13.70
N LEU A 78 11.79 17.10 -12.56
CA LEU A 78 10.98 17.58 -11.43
C LEU A 78 10.32 18.92 -11.74
N GLU A 79 11.02 19.83 -12.41
CA GLU A 79 10.48 21.13 -12.84
C GLU A 79 9.43 20.96 -13.95
N GLU A 80 9.65 20.05 -14.89
CA GLU A 80 8.67 19.67 -15.92
C GLU A 80 7.40 19.10 -15.26
N LEU A 81 7.57 18.20 -14.28
CA LEU A 81 6.44 17.69 -13.50
C LEU A 81 5.73 18.83 -12.75
N ARG A 82 6.45 19.67 -11.99
CA ARG A 82 5.87 20.83 -11.28
C ARG A 82 5.06 21.72 -12.20
N SER A 83 5.59 22.05 -13.37
CA SER A 83 4.90 22.85 -14.39
C SER A 83 3.62 22.17 -14.88
N SER A 84 3.67 20.86 -15.15
CA SER A 84 2.48 20.10 -15.56
C SER A 84 1.40 20.05 -14.46
N LEU A 85 1.80 19.98 -13.19
CA LEU A 85 0.89 19.98 -12.05
C LEU A 85 0.29 21.38 -11.84
N ALA A 86 1.06 22.44 -12.06
CA ALA A 86 0.60 23.82 -11.98
C ALA A 86 -0.50 24.14 -13.01
N LEU A 87 -0.44 23.53 -14.19
CA LEU A 87 -1.52 23.61 -15.19
C LEU A 87 -2.82 22.95 -14.70
N MET A 88 -2.71 21.87 -13.90
CA MET A 88 -3.86 21.18 -13.31
C MET A 88 -4.41 21.92 -12.10
N ARG A 89 -3.53 22.48 -11.26
CA ARG A 89 -3.88 23.23 -10.06
C ARG A 89 -2.83 24.31 -9.77
N PRO A 90 -3.18 25.60 -9.91
CA PRO A 90 -2.22 26.71 -9.81
C PRO A 90 -1.39 26.78 -8.52
N SER A 91 -1.91 26.31 -7.37
CA SER A 91 -1.13 26.28 -6.11
C SER A 91 0.12 25.41 -6.17
N TRP A 92 0.15 24.42 -7.08
CA TRP A 92 1.32 23.56 -7.30
C TRP A 92 2.44 24.27 -8.06
N ALA A 93 2.21 25.47 -8.57
CA ALA A 93 3.24 26.27 -9.22
C ALA A 93 4.46 26.46 -8.34
N ASN A 94 4.33 26.53 -7.02
CA ASN A 94 5.45 26.71 -6.09
C ASN A 94 5.75 25.46 -5.24
N ALA A 95 5.33 24.27 -5.69
CA ALA A 95 5.65 23.02 -5.01
C ALA A 95 7.18 22.87 -4.84
N PRO A 96 7.69 22.59 -3.63
CA PRO A 96 9.12 22.43 -3.39
C PRO A 96 9.73 21.31 -4.24
N VAL A 97 10.88 21.59 -4.83
CA VAL A 97 11.66 20.62 -5.60
C VAL A 97 12.93 20.26 -4.85
N LEU A 98 13.02 18.99 -4.42
CA LEU A 98 14.17 18.45 -3.69
C LEU A 98 14.98 17.54 -4.61
N VAL A 99 16.20 17.97 -4.94
CA VAL A 99 17.08 17.22 -5.84
C VAL A 99 18.12 16.50 -5.00
N HIS A 100 18.02 15.18 -4.94
CA HIS A 100 18.92 14.35 -4.15
C HIS A 100 19.32 13.08 -4.90
N ASP A 101 20.56 12.65 -4.70
CA ASP A 101 21.03 11.34 -5.14
C ASP A 101 20.44 10.24 -4.24
N LEU A 102 20.03 9.12 -4.84
CA LEU A 102 19.53 7.95 -4.14
C LEU A 102 20.57 7.27 -3.24
N THR A 103 21.85 7.55 -3.46
CA THR A 103 22.97 6.86 -2.80
C THR A 103 23.65 7.69 -1.71
N ASN A 104 23.27 8.96 -1.56
CA ASN A 104 23.89 9.86 -0.57
C ASN A 104 23.06 9.91 0.72
N GLN A 105 23.53 9.23 1.77
CA GLN A 105 22.84 9.17 3.07
C GLN A 105 22.64 10.54 3.71
N ALA A 106 23.60 11.47 3.60
CA ALA A 106 23.46 12.80 4.19
C ALA A 106 22.33 13.61 3.51
N CYS A 107 22.14 13.41 2.20
CA CYS A 107 21.01 13.97 1.48
C CYS A 107 19.68 13.36 1.93
N ILE A 108 19.62 12.03 2.10
CA ILE A 108 18.43 11.33 2.60
C ILE A 108 18.06 11.84 3.99
N ASP A 109 19.03 11.94 4.90
CA ASP A 109 18.82 12.41 6.27
C ASP A 109 18.27 13.84 6.29
N SER A 110 18.88 14.75 5.51
CA SER A 110 18.41 16.15 5.44
C SER A 110 16.99 16.29 4.91
N MET A 111 16.60 15.42 3.97
CA MET A 111 15.26 15.39 3.42
C MET A 111 14.25 14.83 4.44
N VAL A 112 14.58 13.69 5.06
CA VAL A 112 13.72 13.01 6.04
C VAL A 112 13.50 13.88 7.27
N GLU A 113 14.53 14.54 7.79
CA GLU A 113 14.44 15.43 8.96
C GLU A 113 13.43 16.57 8.78
N LYS A 114 13.17 16.99 7.55
CA LYS A 114 12.22 18.06 7.25
C LYS A 114 10.80 17.57 6.97
N THR A 115 10.55 16.27 7.10
CA THR A 115 9.38 15.58 6.56
C THR A 115 8.56 14.90 7.66
N ARG A 116 7.23 15.04 7.60
CA ARG A 116 6.30 14.29 8.48
C ARG A 116 6.03 12.89 7.95
N VAL A 117 5.74 12.76 6.65
CA VAL A 117 5.54 11.47 5.99
C VAL A 117 6.37 11.36 4.71
N MET A 118 7.27 10.38 4.68
CA MET A 118 8.03 10.02 3.50
C MET A 118 7.22 9.06 2.62
N VAL A 119 6.96 9.45 1.37
CA VAL A 119 6.27 8.61 0.38
C VAL A 119 7.30 8.06 -0.60
N ALA A 120 7.73 6.81 -0.42
CA ALA A 120 8.76 6.19 -1.22
C ALA A 120 8.18 5.45 -2.44
N LEU A 121 8.53 5.94 -3.63
CA LEU A 121 8.09 5.42 -4.92
C LEU A 121 9.27 5.00 -5.81
N VAL A 122 10.44 4.78 -5.19
CA VAL A 122 11.68 4.39 -5.89
C VAL A 122 12.00 2.92 -5.62
N GLY A 123 11.74 2.09 -6.63
CA GLY A 123 12.20 0.70 -6.66
C GLY A 123 13.49 0.51 -7.47
N PRO A 124 14.19 -0.64 -7.32
CA PRO A 124 13.92 -1.71 -6.36
C PRO A 124 14.19 -1.31 -4.90
N PHE A 125 13.25 -1.59 -4.01
CA PHE A 125 13.28 -1.21 -2.59
C PHE A 125 14.36 -1.97 -1.82
N SER A 126 14.67 -3.21 -2.20
CA SER A 126 15.82 -3.93 -1.65
C SER A 126 17.16 -3.23 -1.84
N GLN A 127 17.28 -2.38 -2.88
CA GLN A 127 18.48 -1.60 -3.16
C GLN A 127 18.42 -0.20 -2.53
N TYR A 128 17.28 0.51 -2.67
CA TYR A 128 17.19 1.94 -2.33
C TYR A 128 16.33 2.25 -1.10
N GLY A 129 15.52 1.31 -0.62
CA GLY A 129 14.54 1.56 0.45
C GLY A 129 15.14 1.53 1.85
N THR A 130 16.09 0.64 2.13
CA THR A 130 16.67 0.48 3.48
C THR A 130 17.30 1.77 4.06
N PRO A 131 18.10 2.54 3.28
CA PRO A 131 18.63 3.84 3.73
C PRO A 131 17.55 4.84 4.15
N VAL A 132 16.43 4.88 3.41
CA VAL A 132 15.30 5.78 3.67
C VAL A 132 14.55 5.35 4.93
N VAL A 133 14.25 4.05 5.07
CA VAL A 133 13.59 3.51 6.27
C VAL A 133 14.44 3.73 7.52
N ASP A 134 15.76 3.53 7.45
CA ASP A 134 16.65 3.79 8.58
C ASP A 134 16.60 5.26 9.02
N ALA A 135 16.68 6.19 8.06
CA ALA A 135 16.57 7.61 8.32
C ALA A 135 15.21 7.96 8.96
N CYS A 136 14.10 7.42 8.42
CA CYS A 136 12.77 7.65 8.99
C CYS A 136 12.67 7.22 10.46
N VAL A 137 13.22 6.04 10.79
CA VAL A 137 13.26 5.53 12.17
C VAL A 137 14.13 6.38 13.08
N ARG A 138 15.31 6.80 12.62
CA ARG A 138 16.22 7.63 13.42
C ARG A 138 15.68 9.03 13.67
N LEU A 139 15.04 9.62 12.66
CA LEU A 139 14.67 11.03 12.65
C LEU A 139 13.21 11.26 13.06
N GLY A 140 12.40 10.22 13.20
CA GLY A 140 11.01 10.34 13.67
C GLY A 140 10.05 10.79 12.56
N THR A 141 10.11 10.13 11.40
CA THR A 141 9.29 10.42 10.22
C THR A 141 8.47 9.18 9.85
N HIS A 142 7.18 9.35 9.60
CA HIS A 142 6.35 8.26 9.09
C HIS A 142 6.77 7.88 7.67
N TYR A 143 6.48 6.64 7.27
CA TYR A 143 6.89 6.14 5.97
C TYR A 143 5.75 5.33 5.33
N VAL A 144 5.52 5.56 4.04
CA VAL A 144 4.65 4.72 3.21
C VAL A 144 5.35 4.39 1.89
N ASP A 145 5.10 3.21 1.35
CA ASP A 145 5.60 2.82 0.03
C ASP A 145 4.63 1.92 -0.73
N ILE A 146 5.03 1.49 -1.92
CA ILE A 146 4.28 0.58 -2.80
C ILE A 146 5.07 -0.70 -3.10
N THR A 147 5.94 -1.13 -2.18
CA THR A 147 6.79 -2.29 -2.43
C THR A 147 5.99 -3.56 -2.68
N GLY A 148 6.50 -4.45 -3.52
CA GLY A 148 6.07 -5.85 -3.64
C GLY A 148 7.14 -6.84 -3.14
N GLU A 149 8.21 -6.34 -2.52
CA GLU A 149 9.40 -7.13 -2.19
C GLU A 149 9.28 -7.74 -0.79
N VAL A 150 8.62 -8.90 -0.70
CA VAL A 150 8.41 -9.62 0.58
C VAL A 150 9.70 -9.92 1.35
N PRO A 151 10.80 -10.43 0.73
CA PRO A 151 12.04 -10.68 1.48
C PRO A 151 12.66 -9.42 2.07
N TRP A 152 12.59 -8.29 1.36
CA TRP A 152 13.03 -7.00 1.87
C TRP A 152 12.11 -6.51 2.99
N THR A 153 10.79 -6.63 2.83
CA THR A 153 9.84 -6.28 3.88
C THR A 153 10.11 -7.06 5.17
N LYS A 154 10.46 -8.35 5.05
CA LYS A 154 10.87 -9.17 6.21
C LYS A 154 12.11 -8.59 6.90
N SER A 155 13.14 -8.19 6.15
CA SER A 155 14.33 -7.59 6.75
C SER A 155 14.03 -6.24 7.41
N ILE A 156 13.10 -5.46 6.84
CA ILE A 156 12.61 -4.21 7.45
C ILE A 156 11.87 -4.49 8.76
N ILE A 157 10.96 -5.47 8.79
CA ILE A 157 10.27 -5.90 10.02
C ILE A 157 11.28 -6.30 11.09
N ASP A 158 12.22 -7.18 10.76
CA ASP A 158 13.19 -7.72 11.71
C ASP A 158 14.09 -6.63 12.31
N LYS A 159 14.51 -5.68 11.48
CA LYS A 159 15.45 -4.64 11.89
C LYS A 159 14.78 -3.45 12.56
N TYR A 160 13.56 -3.10 12.15
CA TYR A 160 12.96 -1.80 12.47
C TYR A 160 11.62 -1.84 13.20
N HIS A 161 10.91 -2.98 13.29
CA HIS A 161 9.58 -3.00 13.94
C HIS A 161 9.61 -2.44 15.36
N THR A 162 10.43 -3.01 16.26
CA THR A 162 10.54 -2.53 17.65
C THR A 162 11.17 -1.14 17.77
N ARG A 163 12.08 -0.79 16.86
CA ARG A 163 12.68 0.57 16.84
C ARG A 163 11.64 1.62 16.46
N ALA A 164 10.78 1.33 15.48
CA ALA A 164 9.68 2.18 15.07
C ALA A 164 8.62 2.30 16.17
N GLU A 165 8.30 1.21 16.88
CA GLU A 165 7.44 1.24 18.07
C GLU A 165 8.01 2.17 19.15
N THR A 166 9.30 2.05 19.45
CA THR A 166 9.99 2.88 20.45
C THR A 166 10.00 4.35 20.05
N ALA A 167 10.17 4.63 18.75
CA ALA A 167 10.16 5.99 18.20
C ALA A 167 8.75 6.58 18.00
N GLY A 168 7.69 5.79 18.22
CA GLY A 168 6.31 6.25 18.01
C GLY A 168 5.95 6.50 16.53
N ILE A 169 6.66 5.89 15.59
CA ILE A 169 6.42 6.09 14.15
C ILE A 169 5.77 4.89 13.49
N LYS A 170 5.06 5.16 12.41
CA LYS A 170 4.41 4.16 11.54
C LYS A 170 5.20 4.02 10.25
N LEU A 171 5.65 2.80 9.97
CA LEU A 171 6.19 2.39 8.67
C LEU A 171 5.14 1.49 8.01
N VAL A 172 4.54 1.93 6.91
CA VAL A 172 3.43 1.24 6.24
C VAL A 172 3.85 0.88 4.81
N PRO A 173 4.62 -0.20 4.62
CA PRO A 173 4.93 -0.69 3.28
C PRO A 173 3.69 -1.32 2.61
N HIS A 174 3.75 -1.55 1.30
CA HIS A 174 2.69 -2.20 0.49
C HIS A 174 1.39 -1.38 0.34
N CYS A 175 1.44 -0.05 0.38
CA CYS A 175 0.30 0.84 0.16
C CYS A 175 -0.09 1.02 -1.33
N GLY A 176 0.13 0.01 -2.18
CA GLY A 176 -0.25 0.03 -3.60
C GLY A 176 -1.47 -0.84 -3.92
N PHE A 177 -1.93 -0.81 -5.18
CA PHE A 177 -3.01 -1.70 -5.66
C PHE A 177 -2.70 -3.16 -5.42
N ASP A 178 -1.42 -3.55 -5.51
CA ASP A 178 -1.03 -4.95 -5.40
C ASP A 178 -1.60 -5.55 -4.12
N SER A 179 -1.55 -4.82 -3.00
CA SER A 179 -1.87 -5.36 -1.67
C SER A 179 -3.01 -4.69 -0.92
N VAL A 180 -3.30 -3.40 -1.12
CA VAL A 180 -4.34 -2.69 -0.35
C VAL A 180 -5.75 -3.28 -0.54
N PRO A 181 -6.21 -3.64 -1.75
CA PRO A 181 -7.50 -4.29 -1.95
C PRO A 181 -7.63 -5.60 -1.18
N SER A 182 -6.58 -6.41 -1.15
CA SER A 182 -6.54 -7.68 -0.40
C SER A 182 -6.61 -7.44 1.12
N ASP A 183 -5.82 -6.50 1.62
CA ASP A 183 -5.72 -6.17 3.04
C ASP A 183 -7.01 -5.56 3.58
N ILE A 184 -7.50 -4.49 2.94
CA ILE A 184 -8.73 -3.82 3.31
C ILE A 184 -9.95 -4.71 3.04
N GLY A 185 -9.96 -5.46 1.94
CA GLY A 185 -11.09 -6.34 1.62
C GLY A 185 -11.28 -7.48 2.59
N THR A 186 -10.17 -8.03 3.07
CA THR A 186 -10.20 -9.03 4.16
C THR A 186 -10.75 -8.43 5.44
N LEU A 187 -10.29 -7.22 5.81
CA LEU A 187 -10.80 -6.51 6.97
C LEU A 187 -12.31 -6.25 6.84
N MET A 188 -12.78 -5.74 5.69
CA MET A 188 -14.20 -5.48 5.46
C MET A 188 -15.06 -6.76 5.55
N ALA A 189 -14.60 -7.87 4.95
CA ALA A 189 -15.31 -9.14 5.01
C ALA A 189 -15.37 -9.73 6.43
N GLU A 190 -14.27 -9.64 7.19
CA GLU A 190 -14.27 -9.98 8.62
C GLU A 190 -15.30 -9.14 9.39
N ARG A 191 -15.36 -7.84 9.15
CA ARG A 191 -16.28 -6.93 9.85
C ARG A 191 -17.72 -7.19 9.48
N ALA A 192 -18.02 -7.36 8.19
CA ALA A 192 -19.34 -7.76 7.72
C ALA A 192 -19.80 -9.07 8.37
N PHE A 193 -18.91 -10.04 8.51
CA PHE A 193 -19.19 -11.29 9.19
C PHE A 193 -19.49 -11.08 10.69
N ALA A 194 -18.64 -10.32 11.39
CA ALA A 194 -18.82 -10.02 12.81
C ALA A 194 -20.13 -9.27 13.08
N LEU A 195 -20.50 -8.30 12.23
CA LEU A 195 -21.76 -7.58 12.34
C LEU A 195 -22.97 -8.50 12.12
N LYS A 196 -22.93 -9.30 11.06
CA LYS A 196 -24.02 -10.23 10.73
C LYS A 196 -24.23 -11.34 11.77
N TYR A 197 -23.16 -11.74 12.47
CA TYR A 197 -23.17 -12.86 13.41
C TYR A 197 -22.74 -12.49 14.83
N THR A 198 -23.01 -11.25 15.26
CA THR A 198 -22.92 -10.80 16.67
C THR A 198 -21.52 -10.99 17.28
N GLY A 199 -20.51 -10.39 16.66
CA GLY A 199 -19.12 -10.35 17.14
C GLY A 199 -18.31 -11.64 16.89
N GLN A 200 -18.88 -12.62 16.19
CA GLN A 200 -18.15 -13.84 15.86
C GLN A 200 -17.02 -13.59 14.85
N SER A 201 -15.90 -14.31 15.01
CA SER A 201 -14.82 -14.34 14.02
C SER A 201 -15.10 -15.39 12.93
N PRO A 202 -14.79 -15.10 11.66
CA PRO A 202 -14.73 -16.14 10.64
C PRO A 202 -13.60 -17.14 10.96
N LYS A 203 -13.63 -18.29 10.28
CA LYS A 203 -12.52 -19.27 10.25
C LYS A 203 -11.70 -19.19 8.96
N ILE A 204 -12.27 -18.60 7.93
CA ILE A 204 -11.61 -18.34 6.65
C ILE A 204 -12.16 -17.06 6.03
N VAL A 205 -11.28 -16.30 5.40
CA VAL A 205 -11.64 -15.30 4.39
C VAL A 205 -10.99 -15.70 3.07
N LYS A 206 -11.79 -15.77 2.00
CA LYS A 206 -11.31 -16.00 0.63
C LYS A 206 -11.43 -14.71 -0.17
N GLY A 207 -10.36 -14.30 -0.85
CA GLY A 207 -10.36 -13.23 -1.85
C GLY A 207 -10.33 -13.81 -3.27
N SER A 208 -11.11 -13.23 -4.19
CA SER A 208 -11.09 -13.55 -5.61
C SER A 208 -11.09 -12.28 -6.44
N PHE A 209 -10.01 -12.06 -7.21
CA PHE A 209 -9.93 -10.99 -8.19
C PHE A 209 -10.66 -11.42 -9.47
N LEU A 210 -11.81 -10.79 -9.71
CA LEU A 210 -12.73 -11.13 -10.80
C LEU A 210 -12.27 -10.51 -12.11
N GLU A 211 -11.84 -9.25 -12.04
CA GLU A 211 -11.36 -8.44 -13.16
C GLU A 211 -10.32 -7.46 -12.63
N ALA A 212 -9.20 -7.34 -13.31
CA ALA A 212 -8.22 -6.30 -13.03
C ALA A 212 -7.59 -5.87 -14.36
N THR A 213 -7.64 -4.57 -14.62
CA THR A 213 -6.98 -3.97 -15.78
C THR A 213 -5.80 -3.14 -15.33
N GLY A 214 -4.74 -3.18 -16.13
CA GLY A 214 -3.48 -2.53 -15.86
C GLY A 214 -2.37 -3.37 -16.46
N GLY A 215 -1.66 -2.82 -17.44
CA GLY A 215 -0.46 -3.47 -17.97
C GLY A 215 0.69 -3.45 -16.97
N LEU A 216 1.86 -3.94 -17.37
CA LEU A 216 3.04 -3.89 -16.51
C LEU A 216 3.82 -2.59 -16.76
N SER A 217 4.38 -1.99 -15.72
CA SER A 217 5.37 -0.92 -15.84
C SER A 217 6.77 -1.51 -15.76
N GLY A 218 7.78 -0.79 -16.24
CA GLY A 218 9.17 -1.22 -16.09
C GLY A 218 9.56 -1.45 -14.62
N GLY A 219 8.96 -0.68 -13.70
CA GLY A 219 9.12 -0.89 -12.26
C GLY A 219 8.53 -2.22 -11.79
N THR A 220 7.31 -2.55 -12.21
CA THR A 220 6.66 -3.84 -11.90
C THR A 220 7.48 -5.02 -12.43
N ILE A 221 8.03 -4.92 -13.64
CA ILE A 221 8.86 -5.97 -14.24
C ILE A 221 10.16 -6.18 -13.46
N ALA A 222 10.83 -5.09 -13.07
CA ALA A 222 12.03 -5.18 -12.24
C ALA A 222 11.73 -5.88 -10.90
N THR A 223 10.60 -5.55 -10.27
CA THR A 223 10.13 -6.25 -9.08
C THR A 223 9.90 -7.74 -9.35
N MET A 224 9.19 -8.10 -10.42
CA MET A 224 8.93 -9.50 -10.79
C MET A 224 10.22 -10.30 -11.00
N VAL A 225 11.19 -9.75 -11.72
CA VAL A 225 12.49 -10.40 -11.96
C VAL A 225 13.23 -10.63 -10.63
N SER A 226 13.29 -9.61 -9.78
CA SER A 226 13.93 -9.74 -8.46
C SER A 226 13.21 -10.75 -7.55
N HIS A 227 11.89 -10.91 -7.72
CA HIS A 227 11.06 -11.81 -6.93
C HIS A 227 11.30 -13.27 -7.31
N ILE A 228 11.41 -13.59 -8.61
CA ILE A 228 11.65 -14.95 -9.12
C ILE A 228 12.92 -15.56 -8.52
N GLU A 229 13.97 -14.77 -8.33
CA GLU A 229 15.26 -15.24 -7.80
C GLU A 229 15.26 -15.48 -6.28
N LYS A 230 14.29 -14.93 -5.52
CA LYS A 230 14.32 -14.87 -4.05
C LYS A 230 13.02 -15.30 -3.36
N LEU A 231 12.16 -16.04 -4.08
CA LEU A 231 10.86 -16.48 -3.57
C LEU A 231 11.00 -17.34 -2.31
N ASN A 232 10.59 -16.77 -1.18
CA ASN A 232 10.40 -17.51 0.07
C ASN A 232 8.91 -17.85 0.21
N THR A 233 8.59 -19.14 0.10
CA THR A 233 7.20 -19.64 0.04
C THR A 233 6.55 -19.85 1.40
N ARG A 234 7.20 -19.43 2.50
CA ARG A 234 6.63 -19.57 3.84
C ARG A 234 5.35 -18.73 3.96
N PRO A 235 4.17 -19.34 4.24
CA PRO A 235 2.88 -18.64 4.30
C PRO A 235 2.85 -17.45 5.25
N ASN A 236 3.53 -17.58 6.40
CA ASN A 236 3.50 -16.63 7.51
C ASN A 236 4.81 -15.86 7.65
N LEU A 237 5.54 -15.67 6.54
CA LEU A 237 6.89 -15.11 6.55
C LEU A 237 6.96 -13.74 7.24
N LEU A 238 5.92 -12.92 7.08
CA LEU A 238 5.85 -11.57 7.64
C LEU A 238 5.19 -11.50 9.02
N ASN A 239 4.75 -12.61 9.61
CA ASN A 239 4.06 -12.58 10.90
C ASN A 239 5.04 -12.27 12.05
N PRO A 240 4.57 -11.65 13.16
CA PRO A 240 5.37 -11.50 14.37
C PRO A 240 5.87 -12.86 14.90
N ALA A 241 7.08 -12.88 15.46
CA ALA A 241 7.63 -14.08 16.06
C ALA A 241 6.74 -14.57 17.21
N GLY A 242 6.55 -15.89 17.33
CA GLY A 242 5.71 -16.50 18.36
C GLY A 242 4.21 -16.51 18.06
N VAL A 243 3.73 -15.85 17.00
CA VAL A 243 2.32 -15.96 16.58
C VAL A 243 2.12 -17.23 15.77
N ASN A 244 1.51 -18.24 16.41
CA ASN A 244 1.18 -19.52 15.77
C ASN A 244 -0.08 -19.39 14.91
N GLN A 245 0.08 -18.96 13.66
CA GLN A 245 -0.99 -18.98 12.66
C GLN A 245 -0.90 -20.26 11.80
N THR A 246 -1.16 -21.41 12.41
CA THR A 246 -1.01 -22.74 11.77
C THR A 246 -2.10 -23.08 10.76
N LEU A 247 -3.14 -22.25 10.66
CA LEU A 247 -4.28 -22.44 9.77
C LEU A 247 -3.95 -22.15 8.29
N ASP A 248 -2.91 -21.38 8.03
CA ASP A 248 -2.54 -20.93 6.68
C ASP A 248 -1.66 -21.94 5.95
N HIS A 249 -1.85 -22.03 4.63
CA HIS A 249 -1.09 -22.91 3.75
C HIS A 249 -0.53 -22.19 2.52
N LYS A 250 0.13 -22.95 1.64
CA LYS A 250 0.68 -22.44 0.38
C LYS A 250 -0.43 -21.90 -0.51
N ASP A 251 -0.10 -20.89 -1.30
CA ASP A 251 -1.05 -20.25 -2.20
C ASP A 251 -1.49 -21.23 -3.30
N GLN A 252 -2.66 -20.97 -3.87
CA GLN A 252 -3.19 -21.76 -4.97
C GLN A 252 -2.21 -21.77 -6.14
N ASN A 253 -1.82 -22.95 -6.61
CA ASN A 253 -0.89 -23.16 -7.71
C ASN A 253 -1.51 -23.85 -8.93
N MET A 254 -2.74 -24.36 -8.78
CA MET A 254 -3.47 -25.08 -9.84
C MET A 254 -4.85 -24.49 -10.06
N LEU A 255 -5.42 -24.76 -11.22
CA LEU A 255 -6.81 -24.43 -11.55
C LEU A 255 -7.78 -25.25 -10.68
N ALA A 256 -8.82 -24.60 -10.14
CA ALA A 256 -9.86 -25.28 -9.35
C ALA A 256 -11.21 -24.58 -9.48
N TYR A 257 -12.32 -25.32 -9.36
CA TYR A 257 -13.64 -24.70 -9.23
C TYR A 257 -13.91 -24.37 -7.76
N ASP A 258 -14.23 -23.11 -7.45
CA ASP A 258 -14.63 -22.69 -6.12
C ASP A 258 -16.14 -22.47 -6.05
N ALA A 259 -16.82 -23.26 -5.21
CA ALA A 259 -18.27 -23.25 -5.06
C ALA A 259 -18.79 -21.98 -4.34
N ASP A 260 -17.96 -21.29 -3.55
CA ASP A 260 -18.35 -20.06 -2.87
C ASP A 260 -18.43 -18.90 -3.87
N PHE A 261 -17.46 -18.82 -4.78
CA PHE A 261 -17.48 -17.84 -5.87
C PHE A 261 -18.32 -18.28 -7.07
N LYS A 262 -18.65 -19.58 -7.17
CA LYS A 262 -19.26 -20.22 -8.36
C LYS A 262 -18.46 -19.97 -9.63
N ARG A 263 -17.13 -20.04 -9.53
CA ARG A 263 -16.18 -19.66 -10.59
C ARG A 263 -14.98 -20.59 -10.63
N TRP A 264 -14.32 -20.63 -11.80
CA TRP A 264 -13.03 -21.26 -11.97
C TRP A 264 -11.93 -20.32 -11.48
N THR A 265 -11.23 -20.75 -10.44
CA THR A 265 -10.14 -20.05 -9.77
C THR A 265 -8.80 -20.54 -10.30
N LEU A 266 -7.85 -19.62 -10.40
CA LEU A 266 -6.47 -19.84 -10.83
C LEU A 266 -5.51 -19.03 -9.97
N PRO A 267 -4.21 -19.36 -9.95
CA PRO A 267 -3.21 -18.61 -9.19
C PRO A 267 -3.23 -17.12 -9.54
N PHE A 268 -3.47 -16.28 -8.55
CA PHE A 268 -3.32 -14.85 -8.73
C PHE A 268 -1.86 -14.44 -8.62
N LEU A 269 -1.40 -13.63 -9.56
CA LEU A 269 0.01 -13.28 -9.66
C LEU A 269 0.54 -12.58 -8.38
N MET A 270 -0.25 -11.71 -7.77
CA MET A 270 0.17 -10.99 -6.55
C MET A 270 -0.04 -11.79 -5.27
N ALA A 271 -0.63 -12.99 -5.32
CA ALA A 271 -0.95 -13.77 -4.12
C ALA A 271 0.29 -14.13 -3.28
N SER A 272 1.46 -14.32 -3.91
CA SER A 272 2.72 -14.60 -3.20
C SER A 272 3.20 -13.42 -2.33
N ILE A 273 2.70 -12.21 -2.60
CA ILE A 273 2.95 -10.99 -1.85
C ILE A 273 1.80 -10.78 -0.85
N ASN A 274 0.58 -10.69 -1.38
CA ASN A 274 -0.62 -10.26 -0.66
C ASN A 274 -0.95 -11.15 0.52
N THR A 275 -0.91 -12.47 0.32
CA THR A 275 -1.30 -13.40 1.40
C THR A 275 -0.41 -13.25 2.62
N ARG A 276 0.90 -12.95 2.45
CA ARG A 276 1.83 -12.76 3.58
C ARG A 276 1.51 -11.46 4.31
N LEU A 277 1.18 -10.40 3.56
CA LEU A 277 0.78 -9.13 4.14
C LEU A 277 -0.54 -9.24 4.89
N VAL A 278 -1.57 -9.83 4.29
CA VAL A 278 -2.89 -10.01 4.90
C VAL A 278 -2.78 -10.86 6.16
N ARG A 279 -2.02 -11.97 6.13
CA ARG A 279 -1.77 -12.80 7.31
C ARG A 279 -1.05 -12.03 8.42
N ARG A 280 -0.10 -11.15 8.07
CA ARG A 280 0.50 -10.22 9.05
C ARG A 280 -0.56 -9.29 9.65
N SER A 281 -1.47 -8.72 8.84
CA SER A 281 -2.56 -7.87 9.34
C SER A 281 -3.49 -8.60 10.31
N ILE A 282 -3.78 -9.88 10.04
CA ILE A 282 -4.58 -10.76 10.91
C ILE A 282 -3.84 -10.97 12.23
N ALA A 283 -2.55 -11.37 12.15
CA ALA A 283 -1.70 -11.62 13.30
C ALA A 283 -1.49 -10.39 14.20
N LEU A 284 -1.24 -9.21 13.62
CA LEU A 284 -1.06 -7.96 14.34
C LEU A 284 -2.32 -7.53 15.11
N ARG A 285 -3.51 -7.95 14.65
CA ARG A 285 -4.81 -7.69 15.33
C ARG A 285 -5.21 -8.81 16.29
N GLY A 286 -4.35 -9.81 16.51
CA GLY A 286 -4.62 -10.97 17.35
C GLY A 286 -5.75 -11.87 16.83
N GLN A 287 -6.12 -11.73 15.56
CA GLN A 287 -7.16 -12.55 14.94
C GLN A 287 -6.61 -13.91 14.51
N GLN A 288 -7.47 -14.91 14.42
CA GLN A 288 -7.08 -16.29 14.13
C GLN A 288 -8.03 -16.92 13.11
N TYR A 289 -7.74 -16.68 11.82
CA TYR A 289 -8.42 -17.30 10.70
C TYR A 289 -7.50 -17.43 9.49
N ARG A 290 -7.87 -18.32 8.57
CA ARG A 290 -7.15 -18.56 7.31
C ARG A 290 -7.45 -17.45 6.29
N TYR A 291 -6.44 -17.07 5.51
CA TYR A 291 -6.64 -16.23 4.32
C TYR A 291 -6.12 -16.93 3.05
N ASP A 292 -6.98 -16.94 2.02
CA ASP A 292 -6.66 -17.43 0.67
C ASP A 292 -7.02 -16.38 -0.38
N GLU A 293 -6.27 -16.34 -1.47
CA GLU A 293 -6.53 -15.43 -2.59
C GLU A 293 -6.29 -16.08 -3.95
N ASN A 294 -7.14 -15.76 -4.92
CA ASN A 294 -7.04 -16.23 -6.30
C ASN A 294 -7.56 -15.19 -7.30
N ALA A 295 -7.37 -15.48 -8.58
CA ALA A 295 -8.09 -14.82 -9.68
C ALA A 295 -9.16 -15.79 -10.19
N SER A 296 -10.24 -15.30 -10.80
CA SER A 296 -11.29 -16.22 -11.27
C SER A 296 -12.10 -15.77 -12.48
N HIS A 297 -12.54 -16.75 -13.27
CA HIS A 297 -13.43 -16.58 -14.42
C HIS A 297 -14.71 -17.39 -14.26
N LYS A 298 -15.80 -16.94 -14.89
CA LYS A 298 -17.06 -17.68 -14.91
C LYS A 298 -16.93 -19.03 -15.65
N GLY A 299 -16.15 -19.07 -16.73
CA GLY A 299 -16.02 -20.25 -17.60
C GLY A 299 -14.64 -20.89 -17.54
N LEU A 300 -14.59 -22.23 -17.58
CA LEU A 300 -13.36 -23.02 -17.61
C LEU A 300 -12.44 -22.65 -18.78
N PRO A 301 -12.91 -22.47 -20.04
CA PRO A 301 -12.01 -22.22 -21.17
C PRO A 301 -11.15 -20.96 -20.98
N ARG A 302 -11.76 -19.87 -20.50
CA ARG A 302 -11.05 -18.61 -20.24
C ARG A 302 -10.07 -18.73 -19.07
N ALA A 303 -10.46 -19.43 -18.01
CA ALA A 303 -9.59 -19.69 -16.87
C ALA A 303 -8.37 -20.54 -17.27
N ALA A 304 -8.58 -21.59 -18.05
CA ALA A 304 -7.53 -22.47 -18.55
C ALA A 304 -6.58 -21.74 -19.52
N LEU A 305 -7.11 -20.90 -20.41
CA LEU A 305 -6.30 -20.09 -21.32
C LEU A 305 -5.40 -19.11 -20.56
N GLN A 306 -5.95 -18.37 -19.58
CA GLN A 306 -5.15 -17.47 -18.75
C GLN A 306 -4.11 -18.23 -17.92
N PHE A 307 -4.49 -19.37 -17.35
CA PHE A 307 -3.56 -20.21 -16.59
C PHE A 307 -2.39 -20.68 -17.44
N ALA A 308 -2.66 -21.18 -18.65
CA ALA A 308 -1.63 -21.59 -19.60
C ALA A 308 -0.73 -20.41 -19.99
N PHE A 309 -1.32 -19.26 -20.34
CA PHE A 309 -0.57 -18.05 -20.66
C PHE A 309 0.37 -17.64 -19.53
N GLN A 310 -0.14 -17.59 -18.29
CA GLN A 310 0.64 -17.23 -17.11
C GLN A 310 1.78 -18.22 -16.88
N PHE A 311 1.50 -19.52 -16.96
CA PHE A 311 2.51 -20.58 -16.81
C PHE A 311 3.64 -20.43 -17.83
N PHE A 312 3.32 -20.30 -19.13
CA PHE A 312 4.33 -20.16 -20.17
C PHE A 312 5.08 -18.83 -20.07
N PHE A 313 4.40 -17.74 -19.71
CA PHE A 313 5.03 -16.44 -19.49
C PHE A 313 6.11 -16.51 -18.39
N PHE A 314 5.82 -17.14 -17.24
CA PHE A 314 6.82 -17.33 -16.19
C PHE A 314 7.89 -18.34 -16.55
N LEU A 315 7.56 -19.37 -17.31
CA LEU A 315 8.53 -20.35 -17.80
C LEU A 315 9.58 -19.68 -18.72
N MET A 316 9.19 -18.69 -19.53
CA MET A 316 10.11 -17.93 -20.37
C MET A 316 11.16 -17.14 -19.57
N PHE A 317 10.89 -16.74 -18.32
CA PHE A 317 11.89 -16.07 -17.48
C PHE A 317 12.98 -17.04 -16.96
N GLN A 318 12.72 -18.35 -16.97
CA GLN A 318 13.66 -19.37 -16.51
C GLN A 318 14.83 -19.58 -17.48
N PHE A 319 14.62 -19.33 -18.79
CA PHE A 319 15.65 -19.50 -19.81
C PHE A 319 16.24 -18.16 -20.23
N ALA A 320 17.57 -18.05 -20.23
CA ALA A 320 18.26 -16.78 -20.49
C ALA A 320 17.92 -16.17 -21.85
N MET A 321 17.79 -17.00 -22.90
CA MET A 321 17.46 -16.54 -24.25
C MET A 321 16.07 -15.89 -24.31
N THR A 322 15.04 -16.56 -23.81
CA THR A 322 13.66 -16.04 -23.80
C THR A 322 13.49 -14.90 -22.82
N ARG A 323 14.17 -14.93 -21.67
CA ARG A 323 14.19 -13.80 -20.71
C ARG A 323 14.75 -12.53 -21.35
N ASN A 324 15.89 -12.62 -22.04
CA ASN A 324 16.49 -11.47 -22.70
C ASN A 324 15.62 -10.94 -23.84
N PHE A 325 14.90 -11.83 -24.55
CA PHE A 325 13.91 -11.42 -25.53
C PHE A 325 12.71 -10.69 -24.87
N LEU A 326 12.14 -11.25 -23.80
CA LEU A 326 11.04 -10.62 -23.06
C LEU A 326 11.42 -9.23 -22.54
N LEU A 327 12.60 -9.07 -21.96
CA LEU A 327 13.06 -7.78 -21.44
C LEU A 327 13.25 -6.71 -22.53
N ARG A 328 13.34 -7.07 -23.81
CA ARG A 328 13.41 -6.11 -24.93
C ARG A 328 12.04 -5.63 -25.40
N ILE A 329 10.98 -6.42 -25.19
CA ILE A 329 9.61 -6.09 -25.61
C ILE A 329 8.78 -5.50 -24.48
N LEU A 330 9.18 -5.76 -23.23
CA LEU A 330 8.52 -5.26 -22.04
C LEU A 330 8.92 -3.80 -21.76
N PRO A 331 8.03 -2.99 -21.13
CA PRO A 331 8.30 -1.58 -20.85
C PRO A 331 9.62 -1.31 -20.12
N SER A 332 10.30 -0.24 -20.54
CA SER A 332 11.55 0.22 -19.92
C SER A 332 11.32 0.87 -18.55
N PRO A 333 12.34 1.02 -17.70
CA PRO A 333 12.22 1.76 -16.44
C PRO A 333 11.69 3.19 -16.63
N GLY A 334 10.56 3.49 -15.98
CA GLY A 334 9.86 4.78 -16.12
C GLY A 334 8.75 4.80 -17.16
N GLU A 335 8.60 3.73 -17.96
CA GLU A 335 7.47 3.49 -18.85
C GLU A 335 6.42 2.59 -18.17
N GLY A 336 5.21 2.66 -18.68
CA GLY A 336 4.08 1.86 -18.22
C GLY A 336 2.91 1.95 -19.20
N PRO A 337 1.73 1.47 -18.81
CA PRO A 337 0.55 1.49 -19.68
C PRO A 337 0.22 2.89 -20.20
N SER A 338 -0.43 2.96 -21.35
CA SER A 338 -0.88 4.21 -21.94
C SER A 338 -1.91 4.91 -21.04
N GLU A 339 -1.99 6.24 -21.13
CA GLU A 339 -2.97 7.03 -20.37
C GLU A 339 -4.41 6.55 -20.62
N LYS A 340 -4.71 6.14 -21.86
CA LYS A 340 -6.02 5.57 -22.22
C LYS A 340 -6.31 4.29 -21.44
N GLU A 341 -5.38 3.34 -21.42
CA GLU A 341 -5.52 2.08 -20.67
C GLU A 341 -5.70 2.33 -19.17
N VAL A 342 -4.91 3.27 -18.61
CA VAL A 342 -5.01 3.68 -17.22
C VAL A 342 -6.38 4.28 -16.93
N ARG A 343 -6.89 5.17 -17.80
CA ARG A 343 -8.14 5.91 -17.58
C ARG A 343 -9.40 5.06 -17.74
N THR A 344 -9.41 4.14 -18.71
CA THR A 344 -10.59 3.28 -18.96
C THR A 344 -10.59 2.00 -18.15
N GLY A 345 -9.50 1.74 -17.44
CA GLY A 345 -9.37 0.53 -16.66
C GLY A 345 -10.16 0.57 -15.34
N HIS A 346 -10.47 -0.61 -14.84
CA HIS A 346 -11.12 -0.88 -13.58
C HIS A 346 -10.55 -2.13 -12.91
N PHE A 347 -10.91 -2.33 -11.65
CA PHE A 347 -10.78 -3.60 -10.96
C PHE A 347 -12.08 -3.99 -10.24
N ASN A 348 -12.23 -5.29 -10.02
CA ASN A 348 -13.33 -5.89 -9.28
C ASN A 348 -12.83 -7.12 -8.53
N ALA A 349 -12.99 -7.12 -7.20
CA ALA A 349 -12.65 -8.24 -6.33
C ALA A 349 -13.83 -8.57 -5.41
N GLN A 350 -13.91 -9.83 -5.00
CA GLN A 350 -14.89 -10.30 -4.04
C GLN A 350 -14.19 -11.03 -2.90
N PHE A 351 -14.59 -10.72 -1.67
CA PHE A 351 -14.11 -11.33 -0.45
C PHE A 351 -15.27 -12.05 0.23
N ILE A 352 -15.05 -13.27 0.72
CA ILE A 352 -16.07 -14.07 1.41
C ILE A 352 -15.49 -14.56 2.72
N ALA A 353 -16.07 -14.10 3.83
CA ALA A 353 -15.77 -14.56 5.18
C ALA A 353 -16.75 -15.67 5.58
N LYS A 354 -16.25 -16.78 6.14
CA LYS A 354 -17.06 -17.95 6.49
C LYS A 354 -16.66 -18.57 7.82
N LYS A 355 -17.64 -19.20 8.49
CA LYS A 355 -17.40 -20.15 9.59
C LYS A 355 -17.63 -21.57 9.09
N MET A 356 -16.55 -22.36 9.10
CA MET A 356 -16.56 -23.75 8.61
C MET A 356 -17.65 -24.58 9.31
N GLY A 357 -18.41 -25.36 8.53
CA GLY A 357 -19.41 -26.30 9.04
C GLY A 357 -20.77 -25.70 9.45
N THR A 358 -20.97 -24.38 9.37
CA THR A 358 -22.21 -23.72 9.87
C THR A 358 -23.06 -23.05 8.79
N GLY A 359 -22.58 -23.00 7.55
CA GLY A 359 -23.22 -22.24 6.45
C GLY A 359 -23.15 -20.72 6.58
N GLN A 360 -22.66 -20.19 7.72
CA GLN A 360 -22.55 -18.75 7.96
C GLN A 360 -21.52 -18.12 7.01
N SER A 361 -21.93 -17.04 6.34
CA SER A 361 -21.07 -16.27 5.43
C SER A 361 -21.48 -14.81 5.34
N ALA A 362 -20.48 -13.97 5.08
CA ALA A 362 -20.64 -12.59 4.65
C ALA A 362 -19.70 -12.34 3.47
N SER A 363 -20.12 -11.49 2.54
CA SER A 363 -19.31 -11.13 1.37
C SER A 363 -19.03 -9.64 1.37
N VAL A 364 -17.99 -9.22 0.66
CA VAL A 364 -17.78 -7.83 0.27
C VAL A 364 -17.27 -7.80 -1.15
N CYS A 365 -17.86 -6.98 -2.00
CA CYS A 365 -17.37 -6.70 -3.34
C CYS A 365 -16.69 -5.33 -3.35
N ILE A 366 -15.46 -5.30 -3.84
CA ILE A 366 -14.66 -4.08 -3.97
C ILE A 366 -14.47 -3.80 -5.44
N LYS A 367 -14.81 -2.57 -5.84
CA LYS A 367 -14.57 -2.10 -7.20
C LYS A 367 -13.88 -0.75 -7.15
N GLY A 368 -13.13 -0.45 -8.19
CA GLY A 368 -12.52 0.87 -8.34
C GLY A 368 -11.78 1.01 -9.66
N PRO A 369 -10.93 2.04 -9.76
CA PRO A 369 -10.25 2.40 -11.00
C PRO A 369 -9.15 1.39 -11.37
N SER A 370 -8.43 1.61 -12.47
CA SER A 370 -7.34 0.72 -12.89
C SER A 370 -6.27 0.53 -11.81
N ALA A 371 -5.45 -0.53 -11.93
CA ALA A 371 -4.43 -0.84 -10.93
C ALA A 371 -3.48 0.33 -10.62
N TYR A 372 -3.05 1.10 -11.63
CA TYR A 372 -2.18 2.26 -11.39
C TYR A 372 -2.91 3.46 -10.80
N GLN A 373 -4.15 3.73 -11.23
CA GLN A 373 -4.95 4.79 -10.61
C GLN A 373 -5.23 4.46 -9.16
N LEU A 374 -5.58 3.21 -8.85
CA LEU A 374 -5.81 2.80 -7.47
C LEU A 374 -4.51 2.84 -6.66
N THR A 375 -3.37 2.48 -7.23
CA THR A 375 -2.07 2.65 -6.56
C THR A 375 -1.83 4.11 -6.20
N ALA A 376 -2.10 5.04 -7.13
CA ALA A 376 -1.95 6.47 -6.88
C ALA A 376 -2.87 6.95 -5.74
N VAL A 377 -4.13 6.52 -5.73
CA VAL A 377 -5.09 6.79 -4.65
C VAL A 377 -4.59 6.20 -3.33
N THR A 378 -4.32 4.91 -3.29
CA THR A 378 -4.08 4.17 -2.04
C THR A 378 -2.84 4.65 -1.29
N VAL A 379 -1.72 4.91 -1.98
CA VAL A 379 -0.50 5.40 -1.33
C VAL A 379 -0.60 6.88 -0.92
N ALA A 380 -1.20 7.72 -1.77
CA ALA A 380 -1.40 9.13 -1.47
C ALA A 380 -2.30 9.28 -0.24
N GLU A 381 -3.41 8.54 -0.22
CA GLU A 381 -4.39 8.62 0.86
C GLU A 381 -3.87 8.03 2.17
N ALA A 382 -2.99 7.03 2.11
CA ALA A 382 -2.28 6.54 3.28
C ALA A 382 -1.37 7.62 3.87
N ALA A 383 -0.64 8.33 3.01
CA ALA A 383 0.24 9.41 3.41
C ALA A 383 -0.54 10.58 4.04
N ILE A 384 -1.67 10.96 3.45
CA ILE A 384 -2.53 12.05 3.94
C ILE A 384 -3.14 11.71 5.29
N VAL A 385 -3.61 10.47 5.51
CA VAL A 385 -4.11 10.02 6.82
C VAL A 385 -3.06 10.21 7.90
N LEU A 386 -1.83 9.75 7.65
CA LEU A 386 -0.72 9.89 8.61
C LEU A 386 -0.29 11.35 8.80
N ALA A 387 -0.26 12.14 7.74
CA ALA A 387 0.09 13.56 7.82
C ALA A 387 -0.95 14.35 8.63
N LEU A 388 -2.23 14.02 8.53
CA LEU A 388 -3.29 14.69 9.27
C LEU A 388 -3.55 14.09 10.66
N GLY A 389 -2.89 12.99 11.04
CA GLY A 389 -3.12 12.29 12.31
C GLY A 389 -4.49 11.62 12.41
N LEU A 390 -5.16 11.38 11.27
CA LEU A 390 -6.52 10.81 11.19
C LEU A 390 -6.55 9.30 11.47
N ASP A 391 -5.39 8.66 11.57
CA ASP A 391 -5.26 7.27 11.98
C ASP A 391 -5.64 7.06 13.46
N SER A 392 -5.58 8.12 14.27
CA SER A 392 -5.80 8.09 15.71
C SER A 392 -7.20 8.57 16.13
N SER A 393 -8.00 9.13 15.22
CA SER A 393 -9.38 9.58 15.50
C SER A 393 -10.38 8.42 15.43
N GLU A 394 -11.33 8.42 16.38
CA GLU A 394 -12.53 7.58 16.27
C GLU A 394 -13.36 8.14 15.10
N GLY A 395 -13.63 7.32 14.08
CA GLY A 395 -14.29 7.81 12.86
C GLY A 395 -15.67 8.39 13.13
N ASP A 396 -16.07 9.40 12.34
CA ASP A 396 -17.39 10.03 12.45
C ASP A 396 -18.52 8.99 12.33
N SER A 397 -19.45 9.06 13.27
CA SER A 397 -20.58 8.14 13.46
C SER A 397 -21.73 8.32 12.45
N ASP A 398 -21.63 9.28 11.53
CA ASP A 398 -22.78 9.73 10.72
C ASP A 398 -22.90 9.09 9.33
N ASP A 399 -21.95 8.24 8.92
CA ASP A 399 -22.14 7.41 7.72
C ASP A 399 -23.04 6.23 8.06
N ASN A 400 -24.31 6.25 7.62
CA ASN A 400 -25.27 5.14 7.80
C ASN A 400 -24.87 3.82 7.08
N ASP A 401 -23.74 3.82 6.35
CA ASP A 401 -23.07 2.65 5.74
C ASP A 401 -21.75 2.27 6.47
N ASN A 402 -21.52 2.84 7.66
CA ASN A 402 -20.29 2.63 8.43
C ASN A 402 -20.41 1.36 9.29
N PRO A 403 -19.57 0.33 9.07
CA PRO A 403 -19.42 -0.72 10.07
C PRO A 403 -18.74 -0.08 11.29
N ALA A 404 -19.55 0.42 12.22
CA ALA A 404 -19.21 1.25 13.37
C ALA A 404 -18.21 0.64 14.38
N VAL A 405 -17.44 -0.38 14.01
CA VAL A 405 -16.29 -0.84 14.78
C VAL A 405 -15.20 -1.35 13.83
N LEU A 406 -14.62 -0.48 12.99
CA LEU A 406 -13.29 -0.78 12.46
C LEU A 406 -12.29 -0.85 13.62
N PRO A 407 -11.33 -1.78 13.59
CA PRO A 407 -10.35 -1.89 14.67
C PRO A 407 -9.54 -0.58 14.75
N LYS A 408 -9.25 -0.14 15.97
CA LYS A 408 -8.37 1.00 16.20
C LYS A 408 -7.02 0.74 15.53
N ALA A 409 -6.45 1.78 14.92
CA ALA A 409 -5.12 1.68 14.34
C ALA A 409 -4.09 1.36 15.44
N LEU A 410 -3.11 0.53 15.11
CA LEU A 410 -1.94 0.32 15.96
C LEU A 410 -1.11 1.61 15.99
N PRO A 411 -0.50 1.95 17.13
CA PRO A 411 0.11 3.25 17.33
C PRO A 411 1.42 3.45 16.55
N ALA A 412 2.22 2.40 16.39
CA ALA A 412 3.56 2.48 15.80
C ALA A 412 4.07 1.11 15.35
N GLY A 413 5.22 1.10 14.66
CA GLY A 413 5.89 -0.11 14.18
C GLY A 413 5.89 -0.24 12.65
N VAL A 414 6.38 -1.38 12.16
CA VAL A 414 6.17 -1.81 10.76
C VAL A 414 4.79 -2.44 10.65
N LEU A 415 3.85 -1.74 10.02
CA LEU A 415 2.42 -2.06 10.00
C LEU A 415 1.93 -2.31 8.57
N THR A 416 0.65 -2.57 8.42
CA THR A 416 -0.06 -2.73 7.14
C THR A 416 -1.13 -1.65 7.00
N ALA A 417 -1.67 -1.44 5.80
CA ALA A 417 -2.69 -0.41 5.60
C ALA A 417 -3.91 -0.61 6.52
N SER A 418 -4.38 -1.85 6.67
CA SER A 418 -5.53 -2.19 7.51
C SER A 418 -5.26 -2.09 9.03
N THR A 419 -4.00 -2.07 9.44
CA THR A 419 -3.61 -1.96 10.85
C THR A 419 -3.11 -0.57 11.24
N ALA A 420 -2.68 0.25 10.28
CA ALA A 420 -2.07 1.55 10.54
C ALA A 420 -2.99 2.76 10.37
N LEU A 421 -3.98 2.69 9.47
CA LEU A 421 -4.62 3.88 8.90
C LEU A 421 -6.06 4.13 9.38
N GLY A 422 -6.67 3.16 10.06
CA GLY A 422 -7.98 3.33 10.70
C GLY A 422 -9.16 3.59 9.73
N PRO A 423 -10.32 4.00 10.27
CA PRO A 423 -11.56 4.14 9.50
C PRO A 423 -11.52 5.27 8.46
N HIS A 424 -10.85 6.39 8.75
CA HIS A 424 -10.78 7.51 7.83
C HIS A 424 -10.16 7.11 6.49
N TYR A 425 -9.21 6.18 6.47
CA TYR A 425 -8.64 5.68 5.22
C TYR A 425 -9.69 5.07 4.30
N ILE A 426 -10.67 4.32 4.82
CA ILE A 426 -11.76 3.74 4.02
C ILE A 426 -12.61 4.83 3.38
N SER A 427 -13.00 5.85 4.15
CA SER A 427 -13.77 6.98 3.63
C SER A 427 -12.99 7.76 2.56
N ARG A 428 -11.67 7.86 2.72
CA ARG A 428 -10.78 8.46 1.72
C ARG A 428 -10.65 7.63 0.44
N LEU A 429 -10.54 6.31 0.56
CA LEU A 429 -10.59 5.41 -0.59
C LEU A 429 -11.92 5.54 -1.35
N ARG A 430 -13.05 5.70 -0.65
CA ARG A 430 -14.35 6.01 -1.27
C ARG A 430 -14.33 7.31 -2.06
N ARG A 431 -13.78 8.39 -1.48
CA ARG A 431 -13.55 9.67 -2.21
C ARG A 431 -12.61 9.51 -3.43
N GLY A 432 -11.73 8.52 -3.39
CA GLY A 432 -10.84 8.12 -4.49
C GLY A 432 -11.47 7.21 -5.55
N GLY A 433 -12.76 6.89 -5.44
CA GLY A 433 -13.49 6.07 -6.42
C GLY A 433 -13.52 4.57 -6.10
N VAL A 434 -13.18 4.17 -4.88
CA VAL A 434 -13.32 2.77 -4.42
C VAL A 434 -14.69 2.56 -3.81
N THR A 435 -15.38 1.49 -4.21
CA THR A 435 -16.66 1.10 -3.62
C THR A 435 -16.50 -0.18 -2.82
N PHE A 436 -17.20 -0.27 -1.69
CA PHE A 436 -17.25 -1.45 -0.82
C PHE A 436 -18.72 -1.82 -0.66
N ASN A 437 -19.16 -2.88 -1.34
CA ASN A 437 -20.53 -3.37 -1.27
C ASN A 437 -20.55 -4.64 -0.40
N VAL A 438 -21.11 -4.54 0.79
CA VAL A 438 -21.21 -5.64 1.78
C VAL A 438 -22.40 -6.54 1.44
#